data_AF-A0A960LND8-F1
#
_entry.id   AF-A0A960LND8-F1
#
_cell.length_a   1.000
_cell.length_b   1.000
_cell.length_c   1.000
_cell.angle_alpha   90.00
_cell.angle_beta   90.00
_cell.angle_gamma   90.00
#
_symmetry.space_group_name_H-M   'P 1'
#
loop_
_entity.id
_entity.type
_entity.pdbx_description
1 polymer ?
#
loop_
_entity_poly.entity_id
_entity_poly.type
_entity_poly.pdbx_seq_one_letter_code
_entity_poly.pdbx_strand_id
1 'polypeptide(L)' 'LKDNAWTSVAVTVEGKRVTVTFGEFPPVTVEHESYAKARSNLSVGFAFGSMEIKDVSVTK' A
#
# COMPACT_ATOMS: atom_id res chain seq x y z
N LEU A 1 14.97 -4.26 -0.94
CA LEU A 1 14.89 -3.11 -0.01
C LEU A 1 16.31 -2.78 0.42
N LYS A 2 16.67 -1.50 0.51
CA LYS A 2 18.00 -1.14 1.06
C LYS A 2 17.92 -1.28 2.58
N ASP A 3 18.89 -1.97 3.17
CA ASP A 3 18.93 -2.17 4.61
C ASP A 3 19.03 -0.82 5.33
N ASN A 4 18.30 -0.70 6.46
CA ASN A 4 18.22 0.50 7.29
C ASN A 4 17.73 1.79 6.59
N ALA A 5 17.04 1.67 5.45
CA ALA A 5 16.43 2.80 4.75
C ALA A 5 14.90 2.76 4.84
N TRP A 6 14.31 3.91 5.21
CA TRP A 6 12.86 4.10 5.11
C TRP A 6 12.42 4.06 3.65
N THR A 7 11.37 3.30 3.37
CA THR A 7 10.77 3.21 2.03
C THR A 7 9.35 3.74 2.08
N SER A 8 9.04 4.71 1.22
CA SER A 8 7.69 5.25 1.09
C SER A 8 6.78 4.27 0.35
N VAL A 9 5.55 4.12 0.83
CA VAL A 9 4.52 3.31 0.20
C VAL A 9 3.25 4.14 0.10
N ALA A 10 2.67 4.24 -1.09
CA ALA A 10 1.35 4.83 -1.26
C ALA A 10 0.46 3.87 -2.05
N VAL A 11 -0.76 3.70 -1.54
CA VAL A 11 -1.80 2.87 -2.13
C VAL A 11 -2.96 3.78 -2.52
N THR A 12 -3.24 3.85 -3.81
CA THR A 12 -4.36 4.62 -4.35
C THR A 12 -5.44 3.66 -4.82
N VAL A 13 -6.67 3.89 -4.36
CA VAL A 13 -7.84 3.06 -4.72
C VAL A 13 -8.86 3.95 -5.42
N GLU A 14 -9.15 3.65 -6.68
CA GLU A 14 -10.08 4.38 -7.53
C GLU A 14 -11.10 3.40 -8.13
N GLY A 15 -12.22 3.21 -7.42
CA GLY A 15 -13.22 2.20 -7.78
C GLY A 15 -12.61 0.80 -7.77
N LYS A 16 -12.62 0.12 -8.92
CA LYS A 16 -12.04 -1.24 -9.06
C LYS A 16 -10.53 -1.25 -9.29
N ARG A 17 -9.90 -0.08 -9.48
CA ARG A 17 -8.47 0.04 -9.79
C ARG A 17 -7.70 0.35 -8.52
N VAL A 18 -6.62 -0.39 -8.30
CA VAL A 18 -5.68 -0.17 -7.19
C VAL A 18 -4.30 0.03 -7.78
N THR A 19 -3.64 1.11 -7.38
CA THR A 19 -2.25 1.41 -7.74
C THR A 19 -1.41 1.42 -6.49
N VAL A 20 -0.35 0.63 -6.48
CA VAL A 20 0.64 0.58 -5.39
C VAL A 20 1.94 1.19 -5.90
N THR A 21 2.41 2.22 -5.20
CA THR A 21 3.75 2.79 -5.39
C THR A 21 4.62 2.42 -4.20
N PHE A 22 5.85 1.98 -4.47
CA PHE A 22 6.74 1.44 -3.45
C PHE A 22 8.16 1.94 -3.72
N GLY A 23 8.63 2.92 -2.95
CA GLY A 23 9.96 3.52 -3.12
C GLY A 23 10.24 3.96 -4.56
N GLU A 24 11.35 3.46 -5.12
CA GLU A 24 11.79 3.73 -6.51
C GLU A 24 11.32 2.66 -7.51
N PHE A 25 10.51 1.68 -7.08
CA PHE A 25 10.04 0.62 -7.96
C PHE A 25 8.90 1.11 -8.88
N PRO A 26 8.77 0.54 -10.09
CA PRO A 26 7.65 0.84 -10.97
C PRO A 26 6.30 0.61 -10.25
N PRO A 27 5.32 1.52 -10.42
CA PRO A 27 3.99 1.33 -9.86
C PRO A 27 3.35 0.03 -10.36
N VAL A 28 2.66 -0.66 -9.46
CA VAL A 28 1.87 -1.84 -9.80
C VAL A 28 0.40 -1.45 -9.79
N THR A 29 -0.26 -1.56 -10.93
CA THR A 29 -1.69 -1.33 -11.06
C THR A 29 -2.42 -2.64 -11.29
N VAL A 30 -3.44 -2.88 -10.48
CA VAL A 30 -4.33 -4.05 -10.60
C VAL A 30 -5.77 -3.60 -10.64
N GLU A 31 -6.61 -4.33 -11.39
CA GLU A 31 -8.04 -4.06 -11.48
C GLU A 31 -8.83 -5.31 -11.10
N HIS A 32 -9.73 -5.18 -10.12
CA HIS A 32 -10.57 -6.29 -9.67
C HIS A 32 -11.86 -5.80 -9.01
N GLU A 33 -12.97 -6.49 -9.28
CA GLU A 33 -14.31 -6.13 -8.77
C GLU A 33 -14.39 -6.10 -7.24
N SER A 34 -13.58 -6.90 -6.53
CA SER A 34 -13.56 -6.92 -5.07
C SER A 34 -13.07 -5.61 -4.43
N TYR A 35 -12.37 -4.76 -5.19
CA TYR A 35 -11.89 -3.45 -4.75
C TYR A 35 -12.92 -2.33 -4.94
N ALA A 36 -13.90 -2.51 -5.84
CA ALA A 36 -14.95 -1.52 -6.09
C ALA A 36 -15.84 -1.25 -4.86
N LYS A 37 -15.90 -2.20 -3.92
CA LYS A 37 -16.68 -2.05 -2.70
C LYS A 37 -15.91 -1.21 -1.68
N ALA A 38 -16.51 -0.10 -1.23
CA ALA A 38 -15.98 0.71 -0.14
C ALA A 38 -15.63 -0.17 1.07
N ARG A 39 -14.38 -0.08 1.53
CA ARG A 39 -13.87 -0.77 2.73
C ARG A 39 -13.67 0.25 3.84
N SER A 40 -14.13 -0.09 5.04
CA SER A 40 -13.97 0.76 6.23
C SER A 40 -12.61 0.58 6.93
N ASN A 41 -11.81 -0.40 6.51
CA ASN A 41 -10.65 -0.88 7.26
C ASN A 41 -9.39 -0.87 6.38
N LEU A 42 -8.29 -0.42 6.97
CA LEU A 42 -6.92 -0.62 6.48
C LEU A 42 -6.20 -1.59 7.42
N SER A 43 -5.46 -2.55 6.88
CA SER A 43 -4.66 -3.49 7.66
C SER A 43 -3.28 -3.63 7.04
N VAL A 44 -2.25 -3.76 7.87
CA VAL A 44 -0.88 -3.97 7.44
C VAL A 44 -0.37 -5.29 8.04
N GLY A 45 0.18 -6.16 7.21
CA GLY A 45 0.74 -7.44 7.61
C GLY A 45 2.17 -7.62 7.09
N PHE A 46 2.99 -8.34 7.84
CA PHE A 46 4.34 -8.73 7.45
C PHE A 46 4.53 -10.24 7.71
N ALA A 47 5.34 -10.90 6.89
CA ALA A 47 5.48 -12.36 6.95
C ALA A 47 6.66 -12.83 7.83
N PHE A 48 7.74 -12.05 7.90
CA PHE A 48 8.97 -12.45 8.59
C PHE A 48 9.65 -11.25 9.27
N GLY A 49 10.34 -11.51 10.38
CA GLY A 49 11.15 -10.50 11.07
C GLY A 49 10.34 -9.50 11.89
N SER A 50 10.79 -8.25 11.92
CA SER A 50 10.10 -7.12 12.54
C SER A 50 9.96 -6.00 11.52
N MET A 51 8.85 -5.28 11.58
CA MET A 51 8.54 -4.18 10.67
C MET A 51 8.19 -2.94 11.46
N GLU A 52 8.85 -1.84 11.14
CA GLU A 52 8.57 -0.52 11.69
C GLU A 52 7.81 0.31 10.65
N ILE A 53 6.75 0.99 11.09
CA ILE A 53 5.92 1.84 10.24
C ILE A 53 5.84 3.20 10.92
N LYS A 54 5.93 4.27 10.13
CA LYS A 54 5.74 5.65 10.56
C LYS A 54 4.93 6.43 9.53
N ASP A 55 4.40 7.57 9.95
CA ASP A 55 3.73 8.55 9.09
C ASP A 55 2.53 7.97 8.29
N VAL A 56 1.75 7.10 8.94
CA VAL A 56 0.54 6.51 8.32
C VAL A 56 -0.56 7.56 8.24
N SER A 57 -1.03 7.83 7.02
CA SER A 57 -2.19 8.69 6.77
C SER A 57 -3.15 8.02 5.79
N VAL A 58 -4.45 8.26 5.98
CA VAL A 58 -5.50 7.78 5.09
C VAL A 58 -6.33 9.00 4.67
N THR A 59 -6.33 9.27 3.36
CA THR A 59 -7.08 10.38 2.76
C THR A 59 -8.18 9.83 1.87
N LYS A 60 -9.32 10.53 1.84
CA LYS A 60 -10.47 10.20 1.00
C LYS A 60 -10.34 10.85 -0.37
#